data_AF-A0A7U2N1T3-F1
#
_entry.id   AF-A0A7U2N1T3-F1
#
_cell.length_a   1.000
_cell.length_b   1.000
_cell.length_c   1.000
_cell.angle_alpha   90.00
_cell.angle_beta   90.00
_cell.angle_gamma   90.00
#
_symmetry.space_group_name_H-M   'P 1'
#
loop_
_entity.id
_entity.type
_entity.pdbx_description
1 polymer ?
#
loop_
_entity_poly.entity_id
_entity_poly.type
_entity_poly.pdbx_seq_one_letter_code
_entity_poly.pdbx_strand_id
1 'polypeptide(L)'
;MELATLAAMVQQQFDRLNQRVDNLQESLNTRVDNLQCTLFQQSNELQDSLTRRIDETMDRRSAVSQESLIQRSNQLEESLESLTKHIDATIIRRVRELDISLSQRNDVFQDSLTRRIDDTMLRRSNDLQGFLAQRLDDTMAQRTEVLQKNLVQEMFNFHNSVIIPLFDGIHGKLAAHDRDIQREFQNVNKRFNRVDTRIDTLDMDMKREFNSVNERFTHMQDWLDKVETKVEQLEVKIDRVEAKIEFRLKDLIEYYRLQDEVIQATAEDDDSFADTELEYTEQELEHAISSNAWGVLVVLGGRIGIDCDALHDRVIQFHAQKNASSKRDASELSGTNKRAAKIHHPLPVRVQPASEYEREADVREPSAFSGVCWEVDSEKFKQSLDPELGVARLSLRLSQNSA
;
A
#
# COMPACT_ATOMS: atom_id res chain seq x y z
N MET A 1 -223.48 52.28 25.73
CA MET A 1 -223.13 51.23 24.75
C MET A 1 -221.73 51.53 24.20
N GLU A 2 -220.71 51.46 25.06
CA GLU A 2 -219.43 52.15 24.82
C GLU A 2 -218.18 51.33 25.13
N LEU A 3 -218.22 50.47 26.17
CA LEU A 3 -217.09 49.57 26.48
C LEU A 3 -216.72 48.66 25.30
N ALA A 4 -217.70 48.15 24.55
CA ALA A 4 -217.45 47.20 23.46
C ALA A 4 -216.72 47.84 22.27
N THR A 5 -217.10 49.06 21.88
CA THR A 5 -216.44 49.84 20.83
C THR A 5 -215.05 50.29 21.26
N LEU A 6 -214.89 50.73 22.51
CA LEU A 6 -213.57 51.07 23.05
C LEU A 6 -212.65 49.83 23.13
N ALA A 7 -213.16 48.68 23.58
CA ALA A 7 -212.43 47.42 23.59
C ALA A 7 -212.00 46.98 22.18
N ALA A 8 -212.89 47.09 21.18
CA ALA A 8 -212.56 46.80 19.79
C ALA A 8 -211.48 47.75 19.22
N MET A 9 -211.51 49.04 19.59
CA MET A 9 -210.46 49.99 19.20
C MET A 9 -209.12 49.71 19.91
N VAL A 10 -209.15 49.37 21.20
CA VAL A 10 -207.94 48.98 21.97
C VAL A 10 -207.36 47.68 21.41
N GLN A 11 -208.18 46.68 21.09
CA GLN A 11 -207.75 45.45 20.44
C GLN A 11 -207.13 45.76 19.07
N GLN A 12 -207.77 46.57 18.23
CA GLN A 12 -207.21 46.96 16.92
C GLN A 12 -205.88 47.74 17.04
N GLN A 13 -205.67 48.51 18.12
CA GLN A 13 -204.36 49.13 18.40
C GLN A 13 -203.34 48.10 18.89
N PHE A 14 -203.74 47.13 19.70
CA PHE A 14 -202.90 46.04 20.18
C PHE A 14 -202.46 45.11 19.03
N ASP A 15 -203.38 44.75 18.14
CA ASP A 15 -203.11 43.94 16.94
C ASP A 15 -202.16 44.67 15.98
N ARG A 16 -202.36 46.00 15.77
CA ARG A 16 -201.41 46.84 15.02
C ARG A 16 -200.05 46.97 15.71
N LEU A 17 -200.01 46.98 17.04
CA LEU A 17 -198.76 47.04 17.80
C LEU A 17 -198.00 45.73 17.66
N ASN A 18 -198.68 44.59 17.81
CA ASN A 18 -198.13 43.25 17.59
C ASN A 18 -197.59 43.12 16.16
N GLN A 19 -198.37 43.45 15.14
CA GLN A 19 -197.91 43.42 13.75
C GLN A 19 -196.67 44.32 13.52
N ARG A 20 -196.55 45.46 14.22
CA ARG A 20 -195.35 46.30 14.17
C ARG A 20 -194.17 45.68 14.93
N VAL A 21 -194.40 44.96 16.03
CA VAL A 21 -193.38 44.20 16.76
C VAL A 21 -192.89 43.04 15.90
N ASP A 22 -193.78 42.28 15.26
CA ASP A 22 -193.46 41.15 14.38
C ASP A 22 -192.65 41.63 13.16
N ASN A 23 -193.10 42.69 12.47
CA ASN A 23 -192.36 43.29 11.35
C ASN A 23 -190.97 43.83 11.79
N LEU A 24 -190.84 44.36 13.01
CA LEU A 24 -189.56 44.81 13.56
C LEU A 24 -188.66 43.63 13.94
N GLN A 25 -189.23 42.55 14.48
CA GLN A 25 -188.54 41.31 14.83
C GLN A 25 -188.00 40.62 13.57
N GLU A 26 -188.81 40.50 12.51
CA GLU A 26 -188.39 39.96 11.20
C GLU A 26 -187.31 40.83 10.56
N SER A 27 -187.45 42.16 10.59
CA SER A 27 -186.44 43.09 10.09
C SER A 27 -185.13 43.04 10.90
N LEU A 28 -185.21 42.87 12.22
CA LEU A 28 -184.06 42.68 13.10
C LEU A 28 -183.37 41.35 12.84
N ASN A 29 -184.10 40.24 12.80
CA ASN A 29 -183.56 38.91 12.49
C ASN A 29 -182.85 38.92 11.13
N THR A 30 -183.54 39.40 10.08
CA THR A 30 -182.95 39.55 8.74
C THR A 30 -181.66 40.38 8.77
N ARG A 31 -181.60 41.44 9.58
CA ARG A 31 -180.40 42.27 9.72
C ARG A 31 -179.30 41.60 10.54
N VAL A 32 -179.63 40.80 11.56
CA VAL A 32 -178.70 39.98 12.34
C VAL A 32 -178.10 38.89 11.45
N ASP A 33 -178.91 38.16 10.68
CA ASP A 33 -178.44 37.13 9.75
C ASP A 33 -177.50 37.72 8.68
N ASN A 34 -177.86 38.85 8.08
CA ASN A 34 -176.98 39.56 7.13
C ASN A 34 -175.67 40.05 7.77
N LEU A 35 -175.71 40.52 9.03
CA LEU A 35 -174.50 40.88 9.76
C LEU A 35 -173.64 39.66 10.13
N GLN A 36 -174.26 38.54 10.50
CA GLN A 36 -173.56 37.31 10.83
C GLN A 36 -172.91 36.70 9.57
N CYS A 37 -173.59 36.70 8.43
CA CYS A 37 -173.02 36.28 7.14
C CYS A 37 -171.86 37.17 6.71
N THR A 38 -171.98 38.49 6.79
CA THR A 38 -170.89 39.42 6.41
C THR A 38 -169.70 39.35 7.36
N LEU A 39 -169.92 39.23 8.68
CA LEU A 39 -168.85 39.01 9.65
C LEU A 39 -168.16 37.66 9.46
N PHE A 40 -168.89 36.58 9.17
CA PHE A 40 -168.31 35.26 8.90
C PHE A 40 -167.48 35.28 7.61
N GLN A 41 -167.98 35.89 6.54
CA GLN A 41 -167.22 36.07 5.30
C GLN A 41 -165.95 36.90 5.55
N GLN A 42 -166.04 38.05 6.22
CA GLN A 42 -164.86 38.87 6.56
C GLN A 42 -163.87 38.13 7.45
N SER A 43 -164.33 37.30 8.39
CA SER A 43 -163.45 36.48 9.23
C SER A 43 -162.66 35.46 8.42
N ASN A 44 -163.31 34.81 7.44
CA ASN A 44 -162.65 33.86 6.55
C ASN A 44 -161.69 34.55 5.58
N GLU A 45 -162.10 35.65 4.94
CA GLU A 45 -161.24 36.46 4.07
C GLU A 45 -160.00 36.99 4.82
N LEU A 46 -160.16 37.43 6.08
CA LEU A 46 -159.05 37.80 6.95
C LEU A 46 -158.15 36.60 7.27
N GLN A 47 -158.72 35.45 7.65
CA GLN A 47 -157.96 34.25 8.01
C GLN A 47 -157.17 33.69 6.81
N ASP A 48 -157.76 33.67 5.61
CA ASP A 48 -157.07 33.27 4.37
C ASP A 48 -155.95 34.26 4.03
N SER A 49 -156.21 35.57 4.14
CA SER A 49 -155.20 36.61 3.89
C SER A 49 -154.03 36.54 4.88
N LEU A 50 -154.30 36.20 6.14
CA LEU A 50 -153.28 36.03 7.19
C LEU A 50 -152.47 34.76 6.97
N THR A 51 -153.13 33.62 6.70
CA THR A 51 -152.48 32.33 6.44
C THR A 51 -151.54 32.46 5.24
N ARG A 52 -152.06 32.92 4.09
CA ARG A 52 -151.27 33.17 2.89
C ARG A 52 -150.10 34.13 3.14
N ARG A 53 -150.30 35.20 3.93
CA ARG A 53 -149.23 36.16 4.25
C ARG A 53 -148.17 35.57 5.17
N ILE A 54 -148.53 34.65 6.06
CA ILE A 54 -147.58 33.89 6.89
C ILE A 54 -146.77 32.97 5.99
N ASP A 55 -147.42 32.14 5.16
CA ASP A 55 -146.77 31.20 4.24
C ASP A 55 -145.80 31.94 3.28
N GLU A 56 -146.29 32.96 2.57
CA GLU A 56 -145.43 33.74 1.66
C GLU A 56 -144.31 34.51 2.40
N THR A 57 -144.40 34.75 3.72
CA THR A 57 -143.31 35.36 4.50
C THR A 57 -142.33 34.29 4.99
N MET A 58 -142.83 33.09 5.32
CA MET A 58 -142.04 31.96 5.79
C MET A 58 -141.23 31.36 4.65
N ASP A 59 -141.82 31.17 3.47
CA ASP A 59 -141.12 30.71 2.26
C ASP A 59 -140.00 31.68 1.86
N ARG A 60 -140.30 32.99 1.79
CA ARG A 60 -139.29 34.02 1.49
C ARG A 60 -138.14 34.01 2.50
N ARG A 61 -138.42 33.82 3.80
CA ARG A 61 -137.38 33.72 4.84
C ARG A 61 -136.59 32.42 4.76
N SER A 62 -137.25 31.31 4.42
CA SER A 62 -136.62 29.99 4.25
C SER A 62 -135.65 30.02 3.08
N ALA A 63 -136.09 30.48 1.90
CA ALA A 63 -135.26 30.62 0.71
C ALA A 63 -134.05 31.54 0.93
N VAL A 64 -134.24 32.72 1.55
CA VAL A 64 -133.13 33.64 1.87
C VAL A 64 -132.15 33.02 2.87
N SER A 65 -132.63 32.21 3.82
CA SER A 65 -131.77 31.51 4.78
C SER A 65 -130.99 30.36 4.12
N GLN A 66 -131.63 29.60 3.23
CA GLN A 66 -130.97 28.54 2.45
C GLN A 66 -129.90 29.13 1.52
N GLU A 67 -130.21 30.19 0.77
CA GLU A 67 -129.25 30.89 -0.10
C GLU A 67 -128.06 31.42 0.71
N SER A 68 -128.30 32.05 1.86
CA SER A 68 -127.22 32.55 2.73
C SER A 68 -126.36 31.44 3.32
N LEU A 69 -126.94 30.26 3.63
CA LEU A 69 -126.19 29.10 4.10
C LEU A 69 -125.35 28.47 2.98
N ILE A 70 -125.90 28.34 1.76
CA ILE A 70 -125.19 27.85 0.57
C ILE A 70 -124.02 28.78 0.25
N GLN A 71 -124.26 30.10 0.16
CA GLN A 71 -123.21 31.09 -0.11
C GLN A 71 -122.08 31.02 0.93
N ARG A 72 -122.41 30.90 2.21
CA ARG A 72 -121.40 30.78 3.28
C ARG A 72 -120.69 29.42 3.30
N SER A 73 -121.34 28.35 2.86
CA SER A 73 -120.71 27.03 2.69
C SER A 73 -119.66 27.09 1.58
N ASN A 74 -120.02 27.65 0.42
CA ASN A 74 -119.11 27.79 -0.72
C ASN A 74 -117.90 28.68 -0.37
N GLN A 75 -118.12 29.80 0.33
CA GLN A 75 -117.04 30.68 0.82
C GLN A 75 -116.09 29.98 1.81
N LEU A 76 -116.60 29.06 2.64
CA LEU A 76 -115.78 28.24 3.54
C LEU A 76 -114.99 27.18 2.76
N GLU A 77 -115.59 26.55 1.76
CA GLU A 77 -114.93 25.58 0.88
C GLU A 77 -113.78 26.22 0.09
N GLU A 78 -114.03 27.36 -0.58
CA GLU A 78 -112.99 28.18 -1.24
C GLU A 78 -111.85 28.58 -0.28
N SER A 79 -112.21 28.97 0.95
CA SER A 79 -111.23 29.37 1.98
C SER A 79 -110.37 28.18 2.44
N LEU A 80 -110.96 27.00 2.62
CA LEU A 80 -110.26 25.78 3.03
C LEU A 80 -109.39 25.20 1.91
N GLU A 81 -109.87 25.24 0.66
CA GLU A 81 -109.10 24.81 -0.51
C GLU A 81 -107.87 25.74 -0.72
N SER A 82 -108.08 27.06 -0.60
CA SER A 82 -107.01 28.07 -0.64
C SER A 82 -105.98 27.89 0.47
N LEU A 83 -106.44 27.67 1.71
CA LEU A 83 -105.56 27.39 2.86
C LEU A 83 -104.75 26.10 2.65
N THR A 84 -105.38 25.04 2.13
CA THR A 84 -104.71 23.76 1.84
C THR A 84 -103.62 23.95 0.78
N LYS A 85 -103.93 24.59 -0.34
CA LYS A 85 -102.96 24.96 -1.39
C LYS A 85 -101.79 25.80 -0.85
N HIS A 86 -102.05 26.71 0.09
CA HIS A 86 -101.02 27.53 0.71
C HIS A 86 -100.12 26.75 1.68
N ILE A 87 -100.69 25.80 2.43
CA ILE A 87 -99.96 24.88 3.32
C ILE A 87 -99.06 23.97 2.48
N ASP A 88 -99.58 23.34 1.41
CA ASP A 88 -98.81 22.47 0.52
C ASP A 88 -97.65 23.22 -0.14
N ALA A 89 -97.89 24.41 -0.70
CA ALA A 89 -96.85 25.26 -1.29
C ALA A 89 -95.78 25.64 -0.24
N THR A 90 -96.18 25.87 1.01
CA THR A 90 -95.26 26.17 2.11
C THR A 90 -94.44 24.96 2.53
N ILE A 91 -95.04 23.77 2.63
CA ILE A 91 -94.36 22.52 2.97
C ILE A 91 -93.37 22.14 1.86
N ILE A 92 -93.80 22.16 0.60
CA ILE A 92 -92.94 21.87 -0.57
C ILE A 92 -91.74 22.83 -0.61
N ARG A 93 -91.93 24.11 -0.32
CA ARG A 93 -90.83 25.08 -0.19
C ARG A 93 -89.90 24.72 0.98
N ARG A 94 -90.43 24.44 2.17
CA ARG A 94 -89.60 24.08 3.34
C ARG A 94 -88.81 22.78 3.14
N VAL A 95 -89.38 21.78 2.47
CA VAL A 95 -88.68 20.54 2.13
C VAL A 95 -87.50 20.83 1.19
N ARG A 96 -87.69 21.65 0.15
CA ARG A 96 -86.59 22.07 -0.75
C ARG A 96 -85.52 22.90 -0.05
N GLU A 97 -85.91 23.81 0.85
CA GLU A 97 -84.96 24.59 1.66
C GLU A 97 -84.10 23.70 2.57
N LEU A 98 -84.71 22.67 3.18
CA LEU A 98 -83.99 21.68 3.99
C LEU A 98 -83.07 20.80 3.14
N ASP A 99 -83.54 20.29 2.00
CA ASP A 99 -82.77 19.46 1.08
C ASP A 99 -81.51 20.18 0.57
N ILE A 100 -81.66 21.41 0.08
CA ILE A 100 -80.55 22.27 -0.35
C ILE A 100 -79.58 22.53 0.82
N SER A 101 -80.08 22.84 2.02
CA SER A 101 -79.24 23.12 3.19
C SER A 101 -78.49 21.88 3.71
N LEU A 102 -79.09 20.70 3.60
CA LEU A 102 -78.47 19.42 3.96
C LEU A 102 -77.42 19.00 2.95
N SER A 103 -77.66 19.14 1.64
CA SER A 103 -76.65 18.91 0.61
C SER A 103 -75.44 19.83 0.83
N GLN A 104 -75.65 21.15 0.90
CA GLN A 104 -74.58 22.12 1.13
C GLN A 104 -73.75 21.81 2.41
N ARG A 105 -74.40 21.34 3.48
CA ARG A 105 -73.71 20.93 4.72
C ARG A 105 -72.94 19.62 4.56
N ASN A 106 -73.48 18.64 3.83
CA ASN A 106 -72.76 17.42 3.48
C ASN A 106 -71.53 17.75 2.65
N ASP A 107 -71.68 18.60 1.64
CA ASP A 107 -70.61 18.93 0.69
C ASP A 107 -69.47 19.64 1.42
N VAL A 108 -69.76 20.66 2.24
CA VAL A 108 -68.78 21.33 3.11
C VAL A 108 -68.15 20.38 4.13
N PHE A 109 -68.89 19.39 4.64
CA PHE A 109 -68.35 18.37 5.56
C PHE A 109 -67.39 17.41 4.85
N GLN A 110 -67.72 16.94 3.65
CA GLN A 110 -66.83 16.11 2.83
C GLN A 110 -65.57 16.88 2.43
N ASP A 111 -65.70 18.14 2.03
CA ASP A 111 -64.60 19.06 1.72
C ASP A 111 -63.66 19.24 2.92
N SER A 112 -64.24 19.47 4.11
CA SER A 112 -63.50 19.66 5.36
C SER A 112 -62.80 18.39 5.84
N LEU A 113 -63.47 17.23 5.73
CA LEU A 113 -62.91 15.94 6.08
C LEU A 113 -61.75 15.56 5.15
N THR A 114 -61.92 15.74 3.84
CA THR A 114 -60.91 15.45 2.81
C THR A 114 -59.65 16.29 3.05
N ARG A 115 -59.78 17.63 3.10
CA ARG A 115 -58.65 18.53 3.41
C ARG A 115 -57.94 18.16 4.70
N ARG A 116 -58.69 17.84 5.77
CA ARG A 116 -58.10 17.46 7.07
C ARG A 116 -57.36 16.13 7.02
N ILE A 117 -57.82 15.16 6.22
CA ILE A 117 -57.11 13.90 5.98
C ILE A 117 -55.82 14.19 5.20
N ASP A 118 -55.90 14.94 4.11
CA ASP A 118 -54.75 15.27 3.25
C ASP A 118 -53.68 16.05 4.03
N ASP A 119 -54.05 17.12 4.75
CA ASP A 119 -53.15 17.89 5.63
C ASP A 119 -52.47 17.00 6.68
N THR A 120 -53.23 16.09 7.30
CA THR A 120 -52.69 15.19 8.35
C THR A 120 -51.75 14.14 7.75
N MET A 121 -52.06 13.60 6.58
CA MET A 121 -51.25 12.60 5.89
C MET A 121 -49.98 13.20 5.29
N LEU A 122 -50.09 14.36 4.62
CA LEU A 122 -48.96 15.12 4.10
C LEU A 122 -48.00 15.54 5.21
N ARG A 123 -48.53 16.10 6.32
CA ARG A 123 -47.71 16.45 7.48
C ARG A 123 -46.98 15.24 8.05
N ARG A 124 -47.69 14.12 8.29
CA ARG A 124 -47.07 12.88 8.79
C ARG A 124 -46.03 12.31 7.83
N SER A 125 -46.25 12.40 6.52
CA SER A 125 -45.28 11.99 5.51
C SER A 125 -44.00 12.83 5.59
N ASN A 126 -44.13 14.15 5.71
CA ASN A 126 -43.00 15.07 5.83
C ASN A 126 -42.26 14.90 7.18
N ASP A 127 -42.99 14.75 8.28
CA ASP A 127 -42.44 14.50 9.62
C ASP A 127 -41.64 13.17 9.64
N LEU A 128 -42.17 12.11 9.01
CA LEU A 128 -41.48 10.81 8.87
C LEU A 128 -40.27 10.89 7.93
N GLN A 129 -40.37 11.59 6.80
CA GLN A 129 -39.26 11.77 5.87
C GLN A 129 -38.09 12.53 6.52
N GLY A 130 -38.38 13.62 7.26
CA GLY A 130 -37.39 14.37 8.01
C GLY A 130 -36.73 13.53 9.11
N PHE A 131 -37.52 12.76 9.87
CA PHE A 131 -37.00 11.85 10.90
C PHE A 131 -36.10 10.76 10.32
N LEU A 132 -36.49 10.15 9.18
CA LEU A 132 -35.68 9.12 8.51
C LEU A 132 -34.39 9.70 7.92
N ALA A 133 -34.43 10.89 7.32
CA ALA A 133 -33.24 11.58 6.83
C ALA A 133 -32.25 11.87 7.97
N GLN A 134 -32.68 12.57 9.02
CA GLN A 134 -31.84 12.88 10.18
C GLN A 134 -31.24 11.61 10.81
N ARG A 135 -32.05 10.56 11.00
CA ARG A 135 -31.58 9.31 11.60
C ARG A 135 -30.58 8.56 10.71
N LEU A 136 -30.70 8.66 9.38
CA LEU A 136 -29.71 8.11 8.45
C LEU A 136 -28.41 8.92 8.53
N ASP A 137 -28.48 10.25 8.49
CA ASP A 137 -27.32 11.14 8.58
C ASP A 137 -26.57 10.97 9.91
N ASP A 138 -27.28 10.93 11.04
CA ASP A 138 -26.70 10.64 12.37
C ASP A 138 -25.99 9.27 12.39
N THR A 139 -26.62 8.24 11.82
CA THR A 139 -26.05 6.88 11.78
C THR A 139 -24.83 6.81 10.87
N MET A 140 -24.84 7.53 9.75
CA MET A 140 -23.73 7.59 8.80
C MET A 140 -22.56 8.40 9.36
N ALA A 141 -22.82 9.51 10.06
CA ALA A 141 -21.82 10.29 10.77
C ALA A 141 -21.12 9.44 11.85
N GLN A 142 -21.89 8.79 12.74
CA GLN A 142 -21.35 7.91 13.78
C GLN A 142 -20.51 6.77 13.20
N ARG A 143 -20.97 6.12 12.13
CA ARG A 143 -20.20 5.06 11.45
C ARG A 143 -18.92 5.59 10.81
N THR A 144 -18.96 6.78 10.21
CA THR A 144 -17.80 7.42 9.60
C THR A 144 -16.75 7.79 10.65
N GLU A 145 -17.17 8.37 11.78
CA GLU A 145 -16.29 8.69 12.91
C GLU A 145 -15.61 7.44 13.47
N VAL A 146 -16.36 6.37 13.72
CA VAL A 146 -15.82 5.10 14.22
C VAL A 146 -14.84 4.48 13.21
N LEU A 147 -15.17 4.46 11.92
CA LEU A 147 -14.27 3.96 10.87
C LEU A 147 -12.98 4.80 10.78
N GLN A 148 -13.09 6.13 10.80
CA GLN A 148 -11.94 7.04 10.77
C GLN A 148 -11.04 6.84 12.00
N LYS A 149 -11.62 6.74 13.20
CA LYS A 149 -10.90 6.49 14.45
C LYS A 149 -10.17 5.14 14.42
N ASN A 150 -10.83 4.09 13.93
CA ASN A 150 -10.23 2.76 13.81
C ASN A 150 -9.09 2.76 12.78
N LEU A 151 -9.25 3.41 11.63
CA LEU A 151 -8.19 3.51 10.61
C LEU A 151 -6.96 4.28 11.13
N VAL A 152 -7.16 5.40 11.84
CA VAL A 152 -6.07 6.16 12.46
C VAL A 152 -5.36 5.33 13.53
N GLN A 153 -6.11 4.59 14.36
CA GLN A 153 -5.52 3.69 15.36
C GLN A 153 -4.72 2.55 14.73
N GLU A 154 -5.23 1.91 13.67
CA GLU A 154 -4.52 0.83 12.98
C GLU A 154 -3.28 1.33 12.22
N MET A 155 -3.32 2.53 11.62
CA MET A 155 -2.13 3.15 11.05
C MET A 155 -1.04 3.43 12.11
N PHE A 156 -1.44 3.88 13.30
CA PHE A 156 -0.53 4.10 14.43
C PHE A 156 0.02 2.76 14.97
N ASN A 157 -0.83 1.74 15.12
CA ASN A 157 -0.45 0.39 15.53
C ASN A 157 0.57 -0.22 14.54
N PHE A 158 0.32 -0.11 13.24
CA PHE A 158 1.21 -0.58 12.18
C PHE A 158 2.55 0.16 12.16
N HIS A 159 2.54 1.49 12.32
CA HIS A 159 3.78 2.28 12.38
C HIS A 159 4.67 1.84 13.55
N ASN A 160 4.09 1.70 14.75
CA ASN A 160 4.84 1.37 15.96
C ASN A 160 5.23 -0.11 16.06
N SER A 161 4.41 -1.02 15.53
CA SER A 161 4.62 -2.48 15.66
C SER A 161 5.34 -3.11 14.48
N VAL A 162 5.34 -2.47 13.30
CA VAL A 162 5.94 -3.00 12.07
C VAL A 162 7.03 -2.07 11.55
N ILE A 163 6.74 -0.79 11.32
CA ILE A 163 7.71 0.12 10.68
C ILE A 163 8.91 0.40 11.58
N ILE A 164 8.69 0.83 12.83
CA ILE A 164 9.79 1.14 13.77
C ILE A 164 10.69 -0.09 14.02
N PRO A 165 10.19 -1.28 14.40
CA PRO A 165 11.05 -2.45 14.64
C PRO A 165 11.80 -2.96 13.39
N LEU A 166 11.25 -2.77 12.18
CA LEU A 166 11.97 -3.07 10.95
C LEU A 166 13.12 -2.08 10.70
N PHE A 167 12.90 -0.79 10.91
CA PHE A 167 13.95 0.22 10.82
C PHE A 167 15.04 0.00 11.88
N ASP A 168 14.68 -0.21 13.14
CA ASP A 168 15.62 -0.52 14.23
C ASP A 168 16.43 -1.80 13.94
N GLY A 169 15.77 -2.83 13.40
CA GLY A 169 16.42 -4.07 12.98
C GLY A 169 17.41 -3.89 11.81
N ILE A 170 17.11 -2.98 10.87
CA ILE A 170 18.02 -2.61 9.78
C ILE A 170 19.19 -1.78 10.31
N HIS A 171 18.94 -0.76 11.14
CA HIS A 171 19.98 0.06 11.76
C HIS A 171 20.90 -0.77 12.65
N GLY A 172 20.37 -1.71 13.44
CA GLY A 172 21.15 -2.63 14.27
C GLY A 172 22.06 -3.57 13.45
N LYS A 173 21.56 -4.09 12.31
CA LYS A 173 22.37 -4.89 11.37
C LYS A 173 23.46 -4.04 10.70
N LEU A 174 23.12 -2.82 10.26
CA LEU A 174 24.08 -1.90 9.64
C LEU A 174 25.18 -1.50 10.63
N ALA A 175 24.83 -1.22 11.88
CA ALA A 175 25.79 -0.90 12.95
C ALA A 175 26.58 -2.12 13.44
N ALA A 176 26.12 -3.35 13.21
CA ALA A 176 26.94 -4.55 13.38
C ALA A 176 27.97 -4.67 12.24
N HIS A 177 27.51 -4.57 10.99
CA HIS A 177 28.34 -4.64 9.80
C HIS A 177 29.44 -3.55 9.76
N ASP A 178 29.11 -2.32 10.16
CA ASP A 178 30.10 -1.23 10.29
C ASP A 178 31.18 -1.55 11.34
N ARG A 179 30.80 -2.07 12.51
CA ARG A 179 31.77 -2.52 13.53
C ARG A 179 32.67 -3.66 13.04
N ASP A 180 32.16 -4.56 12.20
CA ASP A 180 32.96 -5.64 11.62
C ASP A 180 33.87 -5.14 10.48
N ILE A 181 33.43 -4.19 9.67
CA ILE A 181 34.28 -3.45 8.73
C ILE A 181 35.42 -2.74 9.48
N GLN A 182 35.10 -2.00 10.55
CA GLN A 182 36.12 -1.34 11.38
C GLN A 182 37.10 -2.36 11.99
N ARG A 183 36.62 -3.52 12.44
CA ARG A 183 37.44 -4.63 12.97
C ARG A 183 38.43 -5.15 11.94
N GLU A 184 38.00 -5.39 10.70
CA GLU A 184 38.89 -5.83 9.62
C GLU A 184 39.85 -4.74 9.16
N PHE A 185 39.44 -3.46 9.11
CA PHE A 185 40.38 -2.36 8.89
C PHE A 185 41.48 -2.30 9.96
N GLN A 186 41.14 -2.53 11.24
CA GLN A 186 42.13 -2.60 12.32
C GLN A 186 43.03 -3.85 12.21
N ASN A 187 42.52 -4.97 11.71
CA ASN A 187 43.29 -6.18 11.41
C ASN A 187 44.28 -5.94 10.25
N VAL A 188 43.82 -5.32 9.17
CA VAL A 188 44.63 -4.90 8.02
C VAL A 188 45.70 -3.89 8.44
N ASN A 189 45.36 -2.90 9.28
CA ASN A 189 46.33 -1.92 9.80
C ASN A 189 47.43 -2.59 10.64
N LYS A 190 47.08 -3.56 11.51
CA LYS A 190 48.08 -4.38 12.24
C LYS A 190 48.96 -5.21 11.29
N ARG A 191 48.44 -5.68 10.15
CA ARG A 191 49.22 -6.37 9.12
C ARG A 191 50.19 -5.41 8.40
N PHE A 192 49.77 -4.18 8.09
CA PHE A 192 50.65 -3.15 7.54
C PHE A 192 51.77 -2.80 8.51
N ASN A 193 51.48 -2.44 9.75
CA ASN A 193 52.51 -2.16 10.77
C ASN A 193 53.54 -3.29 10.91
N ARG A 194 53.13 -4.56 10.75
CA ARG A 194 54.03 -5.73 10.75
C ARG A 194 54.83 -5.90 9.46
N VAL A 195 54.32 -5.45 8.31
CA VAL A 195 55.07 -5.34 7.06
C VAL A 195 56.10 -4.21 7.18
N ASP A 196 55.71 -3.04 7.70
CA ASP A 196 56.60 -1.89 7.90
C ASP A 196 57.77 -2.28 8.83
N THR A 197 57.48 -2.89 9.99
CA THR A 197 58.50 -3.43 10.90
C THR A 197 59.47 -4.41 10.21
N ARG A 198 58.98 -5.20 9.23
CA ARG A 198 59.83 -6.11 8.43
C ARG A 198 60.66 -5.36 7.39
N ILE A 199 60.14 -4.28 6.82
CA ILE A 199 60.88 -3.40 5.90
C ILE A 199 62.00 -2.69 6.67
N ASP A 200 61.72 -2.15 7.87
CA ASP A 200 62.74 -1.55 8.75
C ASP A 200 63.84 -2.57 9.12
N THR A 201 63.45 -3.82 9.41
CA THR A 201 64.41 -4.90 9.70
C THR A 201 65.27 -5.22 8.49
N LEU A 202 64.67 -5.33 7.30
CA LEU A 202 65.39 -5.58 6.04
C LEU A 202 66.31 -4.42 5.67
N ASP A 203 65.91 -3.17 5.88
CA ASP A 203 66.75 -1.99 5.68
C ASP A 203 67.95 -1.98 6.64
N MET A 204 67.76 -2.31 7.92
CA MET A 204 68.85 -2.44 8.89
C MET A 204 69.83 -3.57 8.55
N ASP A 205 69.33 -4.73 8.11
CA ASP A 205 70.20 -5.84 7.68
C ASP A 205 70.90 -5.53 6.35
N MET A 206 70.23 -4.90 5.38
CA MET A 206 70.85 -4.41 4.13
C MET A 206 71.94 -3.38 4.40
N LYS A 207 71.73 -2.45 5.35
CA LYS A 207 72.76 -1.50 5.79
C LYS A 207 73.94 -2.21 6.47
N ARG A 208 73.71 -3.28 7.22
CA ARG A 208 74.80 -4.09 7.82
C ARG A 208 75.62 -4.82 6.76
N GLU A 209 74.96 -5.48 5.79
CA GLU A 209 75.64 -6.14 4.67
C GLU A 209 76.40 -5.12 3.80
N PHE A 210 75.80 -3.95 3.52
CA PHE A 210 76.48 -2.88 2.77
C PHE A 210 77.72 -2.37 3.52
N ASN A 211 77.63 -2.16 4.84
CA ASN A 211 78.78 -1.77 5.65
C ASN A 211 79.86 -2.87 5.68
N SER A 212 79.48 -4.14 5.76
CA SER A 212 80.42 -5.28 5.67
C SER A 212 81.12 -5.37 4.31
N VAL A 213 80.40 -5.12 3.21
CA VAL A 213 80.97 -5.00 1.87
C VAL A 213 81.90 -3.79 1.79
N ASN A 214 81.54 -2.66 2.40
CA ASN A 214 82.37 -1.46 2.45
C ASN A 214 83.67 -1.68 3.25
N GLU A 215 83.62 -2.36 4.40
CA GLU A 215 84.81 -2.77 5.17
C GLU A 215 85.70 -3.75 4.39
N ARG A 216 85.11 -4.65 3.59
CA ARG A 216 85.88 -5.50 2.67
C ARG A 216 86.48 -4.70 1.51
N PHE A 217 85.82 -3.63 1.07
CA PHE A 217 86.35 -2.74 0.04
C PHE A 217 87.50 -1.88 0.57
N THR A 218 87.38 -1.30 1.77
CA THR A 218 88.50 -0.59 2.41
C THR A 218 89.67 -1.53 2.68
N HIS A 219 89.45 -2.76 3.14
CA HIS A 219 90.53 -3.75 3.28
C HIS A 219 91.17 -4.14 1.94
N MET A 220 90.40 -4.18 0.85
CA MET A 220 90.92 -4.41 -0.50
C MET A 220 91.74 -3.22 -1.00
N GLN A 221 91.35 -2.00 -0.66
CA GLN A 221 92.09 -0.78 -0.95
C GLN A 221 93.40 -0.71 -0.12
N ASP A 222 93.34 -1.00 1.18
CA ASP A 222 94.47 -1.16 2.10
C ASP A 222 95.47 -2.27 1.66
N TRP A 223 95.00 -3.22 0.83
CA TRP A 223 95.83 -4.22 0.15
C TRP A 223 96.39 -3.73 -1.20
N LEU A 224 95.62 -2.96 -1.98
CA LEU A 224 96.10 -2.30 -3.19
C LEU A 224 97.23 -1.31 -2.87
N ASP A 225 97.09 -0.48 -1.82
CA ASP A 225 98.16 0.42 -1.33
C ASP A 225 99.43 -0.37 -0.96
N LYS A 226 99.28 -1.61 -0.45
CA LYS A 226 100.38 -2.55 -0.14
C LYS A 226 100.93 -3.30 -1.37
N VAL A 227 100.24 -3.24 -2.51
CA VAL A 227 100.74 -3.69 -3.81
C VAL A 227 101.45 -2.54 -4.51
N GLU A 228 100.89 -1.34 -4.47
CA GLU A 228 101.46 -0.11 -5.02
C GLU A 228 102.80 0.21 -4.37
N THR A 229 102.88 0.26 -3.03
CA THR A 229 104.17 0.39 -2.31
C THR A 229 105.14 -0.78 -2.49
N LYS A 230 104.67 -1.94 -3.00
CA LYS A 230 105.57 -3.03 -3.45
C LYS A 230 106.05 -2.85 -4.89
N VAL A 231 105.25 -2.21 -5.75
CA VAL A 231 105.65 -1.80 -7.09
C VAL A 231 106.69 -0.68 -7.00
N GLU A 232 106.48 0.34 -6.17
CA GLU A 232 107.51 1.35 -5.84
C GLU A 232 108.82 0.69 -5.35
N GLN A 233 108.73 -0.31 -4.47
CA GLN A 233 109.89 -1.08 -4.00
C GLN A 233 110.49 -2.03 -5.05
N LEU A 234 109.84 -2.25 -6.19
CA LEU A 234 110.41 -2.95 -7.35
C LEU A 234 111.03 -1.95 -8.32
N GLU A 235 110.41 -0.78 -8.50
CA GLU A 235 110.90 0.36 -9.28
C GLU A 235 112.25 0.84 -8.74
N VAL A 236 112.34 1.14 -7.44
CA VAL A 236 113.62 1.48 -6.75
C VAL A 236 114.65 0.34 -6.80
N LYS A 237 114.24 -0.92 -7.02
CA LYS A 237 115.18 -2.04 -7.25
C LYS A 237 115.61 -2.13 -8.72
N ILE A 238 114.76 -1.74 -9.66
CA ILE A 238 115.07 -1.61 -11.09
C ILE A 238 116.06 -0.46 -11.27
N ASP A 239 115.81 0.74 -10.73
CA ASP A 239 116.75 1.88 -10.72
C ASP A 239 118.13 1.45 -10.21
N ARG A 240 118.15 0.68 -9.11
CA ARG A 240 119.37 0.19 -8.47
C ARG A 240 120.04 -0.98 -9.19
N VAL A 241 119.37 -1.59 -10.17
CA VAL A 241 119.94 -2.54 -11.13
C VAL A 241 120.44 -1.79 -12.36
N GLU A 242 119.69 -0.82 -12.89
CA GLU A 242 120.12 0.04 -14.01
C GLU A 242 121.39 0.81 -13.67
N ALA A 243 121.45 1.50 -12.53
CA ALA A 243 122.67 2.18 -12.06
C ALA A 243 123.86 1.21 -11.88
N LYS A 244 123.59 -0.07 -11.60
CA LYS A 244 124.62 -1.12 -11.49
C LYS A 244 125.11 -1.61 -12.87
N ILE A 245 124.22 -1.63 -13.85
CA ILE A 245 124.53 -1.90 -15.27
C ILE A 245 125.29 -0.71 -15.86
N GLU A 246 124.87 0.52 -15.59
CA GLU A 246 125.54 1.75 -16.05
C GLU A 246 126.97 1.88 -15.49
N PHE A 247 127.16 1.57 -14.20
CA PHE A 247 128.49 1.51 -13.59
C PHE A 247 129.37 0.45 -14.28
N ARG A 248 128.83 -0.75 -14.51
CA ARG A 248 129.52 -1.86 -15.20
C ARG A 248 129.85 -1.54 -16.66
N LEU A 249 129.02 -0.74 -17.34
CA LEU A 249 129.28 -0.23 -18.69
C LEU A 249 130.41 0.81 -18.68
N LYS A 250 130.47 1.69 -17.67
CA LYS A 250 131.59 2.65 -17.51
C LYS A 250 132.94 1.94 -17.30
N ASP A 251 133.00 0.95 -16.40
CA ASP A 251 134.22 0.14 -16.20
C ASP A 251 134.67 -0.54 -17.51
N LEU A 252 133.72 -1.07 -18.29
CA LEU A 252 134.01 -1.78 -19.54
C LEU A 252 134.51 -0.83 -20.65
N ILE A 253 133.99 0.38 -20.71
CA ILE A 253 134.40 1.41 -21.69
C ILE A 253 135.80 1.96 -21.38
N GLU A 254 136.18 2.07 -20.10
CA GLU A 254 137.56 2.38 -19.68
C GLU A 254 138.54 1.27 -20.09
N TYR A 255 138.20 0.01 -19.77
CA TYR A 255 139.07 -1.14 -20.02
C TYR A 255 139.51 -1.28 -21.48
N TYR A 256 138.59 -1.13 -22.44
CA TYR A 256 138.91 -1.21 -23.86
C TYR A 256 139.64 0.05 -24.40
N ARG A 257 139.48 1.21 -23.76
CA ARG A 257 140.14 2.45 -24.19
C ARG A 257 141.65 2.46 -23.91
N LEU A 258 142.12 1.66 -22.95
CA LEU A 258 143.54 1.54 -22.60
C LEU A 258 144.26 0.39 -23.33
N GLN A 259 143.57 -0.41 -24.16
CA GLN A 259 144.16 -1.56 -24.84
C GLN A 259 144.63 -1.25 -26.28
N ASP A 260 144.11 -0.19 -26.90
CA ASP A 260 144.30 0.12 -28.33
C ASP A 260 145.62 0.89 -28.65
N GLU A 261 146.28 1.48 -27.65
CA GLU A 261 147.48 2.32 -27.82
C GLU A 261 148.83 1.55 -27.86
N VAL A 262 148.82 0.21 -27.78
CA VAL A 262 150.05 -0.60 -27.50
C VAL A 262 150.45 -1.55 -28.64
N ILE A 263 149.60 -1.83 -29.64
CA ILE A 263 149.89 -2.82 -30.70
C ILE A 263 150.10 -2.14 -32.08
N GLN A 264 151.11 -1.26 -32.16
CA GLN A 264 151.74 -0.83 -33.41
C GLN A 264 153.28 -0.99 -33.37
N ALA A 265 153.75 -2.25 -33.33
CA ALA A 265 155.12 -2.63 -33.68
C ALA A 265 155.19 -4.14 -34.01
N THR A 266 155.83 -4.50 -35.14
CA THR A 266 156.44 -5.82 -35.47
C THR A 266 155.63 -7.07 -35.06
N ALA A 267 154.85 -7.76 -35.91
CA ALA A 267 154.94 -8.03 -37.36
C ALA A 267 156.16 -8.89 -37.79
N GLU A 268 155.96 -9.66 -38.87
CA GLU A 268 156.93 -10.54 -39.59
C GLU A 268 157.32 -11.86 -38.83
N ASP A 269 157.30 -13.07 -39.41
CA ASP A 269 156.92 -13.51 -40.78
C ASP A 269 156.49 -15.01 -40.88
N ASP A 270 155.77 -15.30 -41.98
CA ASP A 270 155.63 -16.53 -42.79
C ASP A 270 154.99 -17.88 -42.34
N ASP A 271 154.20 -18.38 -43.30
CA ASP A 271 153.95 -19.75 -43.77
C ASP A 271 153.16 -20.84 -42.98
N SER A 272 151.86 -20.89 -43.34
CA SER A 272 151.29 -21.98 -44.18
C SER A 272 150.79 -23.29 -43.54
N PHE A 273 149.45 -23.33 -43.36
CA PHE A 273 148.55 -24.39 -43.88
C PHE A 273 148.60 -25.82 -43.28
N ALA A 274 147.70 -26.11 -42.32
CA ALA A 274 146.73 -27.22 -42.37
C ALA A 274 145.76 -27.20 -41.16
N ASP A 275 144.58 -27.81 -41.33
CA ASP A 275 143.63 -28.49 -40.41
C ASP A 275 143.79 -28.36 -38.87
N THR A 276 142.74 -28.36 -38.05
CA THR A 276 141.50 -29.19 -38.06
C THR A 276 140.27 -28.38 -37.61
N GLU A 277 139.07 -28.63 -38.16
CA GLU A 277 138.06 -29.61 -37.67
C GLU A 277 137.67 -29.32 -36.19
N LEU A 278 136.41 -29.01 -35.86
CA LEU A 278 135.23 -29.86 -36.08
C LEU A 278 134.00 -29.09 -36.61
N GLU A 279 133.61 -29.37 -37.85
CA GLU A 279 132.18 -29.60 -38.11
C GLU A 279 131.82 -30.97 -37.53
N TYR A 280 130.66 -31.14 -36.91
CA TYR A 280 129.86 -32.37 -36.92
C TYR A 280 128.44 -32.08 -36.43
N THR A 281 127.70 -31.42 -37.33
CA THR A 281 126.34 -31.79 -37.78
C THR A 281 125.32 -32.27 -36.74
N GLU A 282 124.20 -31.55 -36.69
CA GLU A 282 122.98 -31.86 -35.92
C GLU A 282 122.25 -33.16 -36.37
N GLN A 283 122.81 -33.93 -37.31
CA GLN A 283 122.14 -35.04 -38.00
C GLN A 283 122.74 -36.44 -37.74
N GLU A 284 123.81 -36.58 -36.96
CA GLU A 284 124.31 -37.90 -36.49
C GLU A 284 124.33 -38.06 -34.96
N LEU A 285 124.23 -36.95 -34.21
CA LEU A 285 124.13 -36.96 -32.75
C LEU A 285 122.87 -37.70 -32.25
N GLU A 286 121.79 -37.71 -33.03
CA GLU A 286 120.57 -38.49 -32.73
C GLU A 286 120.81 -40.01 -32.67
N HIS A 287 121.80 -40.55 -33.39
CA HIS A 287 122.09 -41.99 -33.37
C HIS A 287 122.95 -42.42 -32.17
N ALA A 288 123.75 -41.52 -31.59
CA ALA A 288 124.55 -41.81 -30.40
C ALA A 288 123.72 -41.84 -29.10
N ILE A 289 122.70 -40.99 -29.01
CA ILE A 289 121.85 -40.80 -27.82
C ILE A 289 120.99 -42.04 -27.50
N SER A 290 120.73 -42.91 -28.48
CA SER A 290 119.86 -44.08 -28.35
C SER A 290 120.46 -45.31 -27.65
N SER A 291 121.78 -45.32 -27.38
CA SER A 291 122.50 -46.53 -26.94
C SER A 291 122.98 -46.50 -25.47
N ASN A 292 123.73 -45.47 -25.05
CA ASN A 292 124.12 -45.29 -23.64
C ASN A 292 124.46 -43.83 -23.30
N ALA A 293 123.48 -43.06 -22.82
CA ALA A 293 123.65 -41.64 -22.53
C ALA A 293 124.59 -41.32 -21.33
N TRP A 294 124.77 -42.25 -20.37
CA TRP A 294 125.52 -41.96 -19.14
C TRP A 294 127.03 -41.87 -19.32
N GLY A 295 127.61 -42.67 -20.23
CA GLY A 295 129.06 -42.65 -20.47
C GLY A 295 129.59 -41.32 -20.99
N VAL A 296 128.78 -40.60 -21.77
CA VAL A 296 129.12 -39.27 -22.32
C VAL A 296 129.15 -38.20 -21.22
N LEU A 297 128.20 -38.25 -20.27
CA LEU A 297 128.07 -37.26 -19.21
C LEU A 297 129.29 -37.26 -18.27
N VAL A 298 129.79 -38.44 -17.92
CA VAL A 298 130.95 -38.61 -17.01
C VAL A 298 132.23 -38.01 -17.62
N VAL A 299 132.48 -38.25 -18.91
CA VAL A 299 133.69 -37.75 -19.60
C VAL A 299 133.66 -36.23 -19.79
N LEU A 300 132.48 -35.65 -20.04
CA LEU A 300 132.33 -34.19 -20.13
C LEU A 300 132.39 -33.51 -18.75
N GLY A 301 131.65 -34.01 -17.74
CA GLY A 301 131.63 -33.42 -16.39
C GLY A 301 133.01 -33.30 -15.76
N GLY A 302 133.82 -34.37 -15.89
CA GLY A 302 135.20 -34.40 -15.41
C GLY A 302 136.14 -33.36 -16.04
N ARG A 303 135.81 -32.79 -17.21
CA ARG A 303 136.58 -31.70 -17.85
C ARG A 303 136.10 -30.28 -17.48
N ILE A 304 134.91 -30.15 -16.90
CA ILE A 304 134.30 -28.85 -16.53
C ILE A 304 134.33 -28.65 -14.98
N GLY A 305 134.97 -29.56 -14.24
CA GLY A 305 135.08 -29.50 -12.78
C GLY A 305 133.80 -29.88 -12.04
N ILE A 306 132.91 -30.66 -12.67
CA ILE A 306 131.63 -31.09 -12.09
C ILE A 306 131.72 -32.58 -11.75
N ASP A 307 131.58 -32.90 -10.47
CA ASP A 307 131.46 -34.27 -9.97
C ASP A 307 130.06 -34.83 -10.34
N CYS A 308 130.01 -35.65 -11.39
CA CYS A 308 128.79 -36.25 -11.88
C CYS A 308 128.29 -37.43 -11.03
N ASP A 309 129.16 -38.08 -10.24
CA ASP A 309 128.75 -39.15 -9.34
C ASP A 309 127.98 -38.56 -8.14
N ALA A 310 128.47 -37.45 -7.59
CA ALA A 310 127.77 -36.65 -6.57
C ALA A 310 126.45 -36.02 -7.08
N LEU A 311 126.25 -35.91 -8.40
CA LEU A 311 124.98 -35.55 -9.03
C LEU A 311 124.04 -36.75 -9.14
N HIS A 312 124.56 -37.94 -9.47
CA HIS A 312 123.78 -39.17 -9.64
C HIS A 312 123.05 -39.57 -8.36
N ASP A 313 123.73 -39.56 -7.21
CA ASP A 313 123.12 -39.85 -5.90
C ASP A 313 121.99 -38.86 -5.57
N ARG A 314 122.19 -37.57 -5.91
CA ARG A 314 121.21 -36.51 -5.64
C ARG A 314 119.96 -36.65 -6.50
N VAL A 315 120.08 -37.18 -7.72
CA VAL A 315 118.95 -37.52 -8.61
C VAL A 315 118.23 -38.80 -8.17
N ILE A 316 118.93 -39.78 -7.61
CA ILE A 316 118.32 -40.97 -7.00
C ILE A 316 117.52 -40.59 -5.74
N GLN A 317 118.06 -39.75 -4.85
CA GLN A 317 117.30 -39.22 -3.70
C GLN A 317 116.06 -38.44 -4.15
N PHE A 318 116.14 -37.67 -5.24
CA PHE A 318 114.97 -36.93 -5.76
C PHE A 318 113.87 -37.86 -6.30
N HIS A 319 114.23 -39.00 -6.89
CA HIS A 319 113.27 -40.04 -7.29
C HIS A 319 112.67 -40.81 -6.10
N ALA A 320 113.41 -40.97 -5.01
CA ALA A 320 112.90 -41.60 -3.78
C ALA A 320 111.82 -40.77 -3.08
N GLN A 321 111.89 -39.43 -3.16
CA GLN A 321 110.99 -38.54 -2.39
C GLN A 321 109.82 -37.94 -3.19
N LYS A 322 109.88 -37.94 -4.53
CA LYS A 322 108.79 -37.38 -5.38
C LYS A 322 107.61 -38.33 -5.60
N ASN A 323 107.79 -39.64 -5.39
CA ASN A 323 106.79 -40.68 -5.68
C ASN A 323 105.95 -41.14 -4.45
N ALA A 324 105.87 -40.32 -3.40
CA ALA A 324 104.95 -40.53 -2.27
C ALA A 324 103.60 -39.79 -2.43
N SER A 325 103.21 -39.42 -3.66
CA SER A 325 102.00 -38.66 -3.95
C SER A 325 101.19 -39.25 -5.13
N SER A 326 100.63 -40.44 -4.95
CA SER A 326 99.58 -40.96 -5.84
C SER A 326 98.60 -41.89 -5.12
N LYS A 327 97.59 -41.25 -4.51
CA LYS A 327 96.30 -41.81 -4.05
C LYS A 327 96.28 -42.96 -3.04
N ARG A 328 95.36 -42.79 -2.08
CA ARG A 328 94.87 -43.72 -1.05
C ARG A 328 95.74 -43.82 0.21
N ASP A 329 95.15 -43.94 1.39
CA ASP A 329 93.75 -43.67 1.77
C ASP A 329 93.68 -43.38 3.28
N ALA A 330 92.58 -42.72 3.67
CA ALA A 330 91.93 -42.73 4.99
C ALA A 330 92.75 -42.54 6.29
N SER A 331 92.13 -41.81 7.22
CA SER A 331 92.40 -41.85 8.67
C SER A 331 93.75 -41.28 9.14
N GLU A 332 93.87 -40.70 10.34
CA GLU A 332 92.86 -40.38 11.37
C GLU A 332 93.34 -39.20 12.25
N LEU A 333 92.52 -38.80 13.23
CA LEU A 333 92.88 -38.30 14.57
C LEU A 333 94.24 -37.56 14.77
N SER A 334 94.35 -36.40 15.44
CA SER A 334 93.37 -35.65 16.22
C SER A 334 93.98 -34.35 16.76
N GLY A 335 93.26 -33.23 16.61
CA GLY A 335 93.31 -32.10 17.56
C GLY A 335 94.45 -31.07 17.40
N THR A 336 94.27 -29.81 17.81
CA THR A 336 93.15 -29.23 18.59
C THR A 336 92.84 -27.78 18.19
N ASN A 337 91.64 -27.28 18.57
CA ASN A 337 91.07 -25.94 18.29
C ASN A 337 90.57 -25.77 16.83
N LYS A 338 89.76 -24.77 16.41
CA LYS A 338 88.65 -23.91 16.95
C LYS A 338 88.12 -23.19 15.67
N ARG A 339 86.85 -22.97 15.32
CA ARG A 339 85.46 -23.25 15.81
C ARG A 339 84.55 -23.20 14.54
N ALA A 340 83.31 -23.67 14.46
CA ALA A 340 82.55 -24.72 15.16
C ALA A 340 81.18 -24.90 14.48
N ALA A 341 80.64 -26.14 14.41
CA ALA A 341 79.23 -26.49 14.13
C ALA A 341 78.63 -26.10 12.74
N LYS A 342 77.56 -26.71 12.20
CA LYS A 342 76.84 -28.00 12.40
C LYS A 342 76.05 -28.27 11.07
N ILE A 343 76.25 -29.39 10.36
CA ILE A 343 75.50 -30.68 10.46
C ILE A 343 74.17 -30.77 9.64
N HIS A 344 74.16 -31.76 8.73
CA HIS A 344 73.06 -32.54 8.09
C HIS A 344 71.92 -31.90 7.23
N HIS A 345 71.79 -32.42 6.00
CA HIS A 345 70.50 -32.71 5.34
C HIS A 345 69.89 -34.00 5.94
N PRO A 346 68.57 -34.30 5.78
CA PRO A 346 68.15 -35.00 4.54
C PRO A 346 66.74 -34.65 4.01
N LEU A 347 66.44 -35.17 2.81
CA LEU A 347 65.09 -35.40 2.26
C LEU A 347 64.55 -36.78 2.81
N PRO A 348 63.48 -37.45 2.30
CA PRO A 348 62.41 -37.05 1.36
C PRO A 348 60.98 -37.55 1.79
N VAL A 349 60.00 -37.41 0.88
CA VAL A 349 59.01 -38.47 0.49
C VAL A 349 57.74 -38.80 1.33
N ARG A 350 56.63 -38.94 0.57
CA ARG A 350 55.40 -39.76 0.75
C ARG A 350 54.36 -39.54 1.88
N VAL A 351 53.12 -39.28 1.40
CA VAL A 351 51.87 -40.09 1.57
C VAL A 351 51.11 -40.12 2.93
N GLN A 352 49.79 -39.90 2.79
CA GLN A 352 48.59 -40.39 3.52
C GLN A 352 48.79 -41.57 4.53
N PRO A 353 47.91 -41.80 5.54
CA PRO A 353 46.43 -41.77 5.39
C PRO A 353 45.57 -41.44 6.64
N ALA A 354 44.24 -41.59 6.48
CA ALA A 354 43.22 -41.85 7.51
C ALA A 354 43.02 -40.75 8.60
N SER A 355 41.96 -40.72 9.41
CA SER A 355 40.71 -41.50 9.57
C SER A 355 39.59 -40.48 9.90
N GLU A 356 38.36 -40.54 9.37
CA GLU A 356 37.25 -41.46 9.71
C GLU A 356 36.62 -41.20 11.10
N TYR A 357 35.34 -41.56 11.25
CA TYR A 357 34.42 -41.31 12.40
C TYR A 357 33.93 -39.85 12.53
N GLU A 358 32.72 -39.49 12.11
CA GLU A 358 31.36 -39.95 12.49
C GLU A 358 30.90 -39.46 13.88
N ARG A 359 29.93 -38.53 13.88
CA ARG A 359 28.51 -38.83 14.19
C ARG A 359 27.61 -37.59 14.00
N GLU A 360 26.58 -37.71 13.16
CA GLU A 360 25.17 -37.99 13.49
C GLU A 360 24.41 -36.81 14.12
N ALA A 361 23.55 -36.20 13.30
CA ALA A 361 22.26 -35.66 13.71
C ALA A 361 21.24 -36.05 12.62
N ASP A 362 20.11 -36.64 13.02
CA ASP A 362 19.25 -37.47 12.16
C ASP A 362 18.32 -36.66 11.22
N VAL A 363 17.83 -37.33 10.16
CA VAL A 363 16.89 -36.79 9.17
C VAL A 363 15.45 -37.04 9.60
N ARG A 364 14.58 -36.01 9.58
CA ARG A 364 13.12 -36.23 9.62
C ARG A 364 12.26 -35.13 8.99
N GLU A 365 11.93 -35.33 7.72
CA GLU A 365 10.57 -35.06 7.21
C GLU A 365 9.72 -36.35 7.39
N PRO A 366 8.38 -36.38 7.14
CA PRO A 366 7.48 -35.30 6.71
C PRO A 366 6.18 -35.19 7.57
N SER A 367 5.25 -34.35 7.09
CA SER A 367 3.78 -34.60 6.98
C SER A 367 2.77 -33.72 7.76
N ALA A 368 1.92 -33.07 6.95
CA ALA A 368 0.47 -32.88 7.08
C ALA A 368 -0.15 -31.91 8.11
N PHE A 369 -1.41 -31.53 7.80
CA PHE A 369 -2.33 -30.61 8.49
C PHE A 369 -1.91 -29.12 8.51
N SER A 370 -2.79 -28.15 8.20
CA SER A 370 -4.12 -28.24 7.56
C SER A 370 -4.47 -26.91 6.89
N GLY A 371 -4.92 -26.94 5.63
CA GLY A 371 -5.44 -25.74 4.96
C GLY A 371 -6.87 -25.45 5.38
N VAL A 372 -7.13 -24.25 5.90
CA VAL A 372 -8.49 -23.72 6.11
C VAL A 372 -8.75 -22.68 5.03
N CYS A 373 -9.43 -23.09 3.96
CA CYS A 373 -9.96 -22.19 2.95
C CYS A 373 -11.39 -21.77 3.34
N TRP A 374 -11.69 -20.49 3.31
CA TRP A 374 -13.03 -19.98 3.62
C TRP A 374 -13.90 -19.96 2.35
N GLU A 375 -14.42 -21.12 1.96
CA GLU A 375 -15.51 -21.19 0.98
C GLU A 375 -16.84 -20.78 1.61
N VAL A 376 -17.52 -19.80 1.01
CA VAL A 376 -18.84 -19.33 1.45
C VAL A 376 -19.92 -20.10 0.71
N ASP A 377 -20.59 -21.01 1.43
CA ASP A 377 -21.67 -21.88 0.95
C ASP A 377 -22.90 -21.07 0.51
N SER A 378 -22.96 -20.73 -0.79
CA SER A 378 -23.93 -19.82 -1.39
C SER A 378 -25.38 -20.35 -1.40
N GLU A 379 -25.59 -21.68 -1.29
CA GLU A 379 -26.94 -22.25 -1.33
C GLU A 379 -27.72 -22.05 -0.02
N LYS A 380 -27.04 -21.88 1.12
CA LYS A 380 -27.72 -21.64 2.41
C LYS A 380 -28.40 -20.26 2.52
N PHE A 381 -28.07 -19.31 1.65
CA PHE A 381 -28.68 -17.97 1.67
C PHE A 381 -30.01 -17.89 0.89
N LYS A 382 -30.43 -18.96 0.19
CA LYS A 382 -31.62 -18.97 -0.68
C LYS A 382 -32.90 -19.49 -0.03
N GLN A 383 -32.82 -20.07 1.18
CA GLN A 383 -33.93 -20.78 1.82
C GLN A 383 -34.72 -19.96 2.87
N SER A 384 -34.54 -18.64 2.94
CA SER A 384 -35.27 -17.77 3.89
C SER A 384 -36.21 -16.74 3.23
N LEU A 385 -36.68 -17.02 2.01
CA LEU A 385 -37.67 -16.21 1.28
C LEU A 385 -38.90 -17.06 0.96
N ASP A 386 -39.82 -17.12 1.92
CA ASP A 386 -41.08 -17.85 1.82
C ASP A 386 -42.10 -17.04 0.98
N PRO A 387 -42.70 -17.58 -0.11
CA PRO A 387 -43.30 -16.75 -1.16
C PRO A 387 -44.83 -16.59 -1.07
N GLU A 388 -45.39 -16.21 0.09
CA GLU A 388 -46.82 -15.86 0.21
C GLU A 388 -47.06 -14.42 0.71
N LEU A 389 -47.41 -13.51 -0.23
CA LEU A 389 -48.53 -12.55 -0.17
C LEU A 389 -48.38 -11.42 -1.23
N GLY A 390 -49.52 -10.94 -1.77
CA GLY A 390 -49.63 -9.59 -2.35
C GLY A 390 -49.34 -9.41 -3.85
N VAL A 391 -50.20 -9.94 -4.74
CA VAL A 391 -50.16 -9.61 -6.17
C VAL A 391 -50.61 -8.16 -6.43
N ALA A 392 -49.66 -7.24 -6.65
CA ALA A 392 -49.91 -5.85 -7.04
C ALA A 392 -49.66 -5.63 -8.55
N ARG A 393 -50.71 -5.75 -9.37
CA ARG A 393 -50.62 -5.77 -10.84
C ARG A 393 -50.55 -4.36 -11.45
N LEU A 394 -49.34 -3.82 -11.60
CA LEU A 394 -49.11 -2.50 -12.23
C LEU A 394 -49.70 -2.42 -13.65
N SER A 395 -50.79 -1.67 -13.78
CA SER A 395 -51.54 -1.53 -15.03
C SER A 395 -51.14 -0.25 -15.75
N LEU A 396 -50.05 -0.32 -16.52
CA LEU A 396 -49.60 0.75 -17.41
C LEU A 396 -50.61 0.97 -18.56
N ARG A 397 -51.57 1.89 -18.37
CA ARG A 397 -52.37 2.44 -19.47
C ARG A 397 -51.50 3.37 -20.31
N LEU A 398 -51.06 2.89 -21.48
CA LEU A 398 -50.54 3.75 -22.53
C LEU A 398 -51.68 4.66 -23.03
N SER A 399 -51.42 5.98 -23.05
CA SER A 399 -52.37 6.95 -23.59
C SER A 399 -52.26 6.97 -25.12
N GLN A 400 -53.36 6.68 -25.81
CA GLN A 400 -53.53 6.96 -27.24
C GLN A 400 -54.34 8.23 -27.39
N ASN A 401 -53.67 9.36 -27.61
CA ASN A 401 -54.31 10.58 -28.10
C ASN A 401 -54.21 10.60 -29.63
N SER A 402 -55.36 10.48 -30.31
CA SER A 402 -55.53 10.79 -31.73
C SER A 402 -56.18 12.17 -31.88
N ALA A 403 -55.57 13.02 -32.70
CA ALA A 403 -56.13 14.25 -33.23
C ALA A 403 -55.61 14.43 -34.67
#